data_AF-A0A1H6DR65-F1
#
_entry.id   AF-A0A1H6DR65-F1
#
_cell.length_a   1.000
_cell.length_b   1.000
_cell.length_c   1.000
_cell.angle_alpha   90.00
_cell.angle_beta   90.00
_cell.angle_gamma   90.00
#
_symmetry.space_group_name_H-M   'P 1'
#
loop_
_entity.id
_entity.type
_entity.pdbx_description
1 polymer ?
#
loop_
_entity_poly.entity_id
_entity_poly.type
_entity_poly.pdbx_seq_one_letter_code
_entity_poly.pdbx_strand_id
1 'polypeptide(L)' 'MPVVIGVASAVVVIVLVGTLASAVGNLGEVEIAVVVLLGLIAGVMAGVWEVRRKR' A
#
# COMPACT_ATOMS: atom_id res chain seq x y z
N MET A 1 -17.52 -0.75 8.27
CA MET A 1 -16.15 -0.72 8.83
C MET A 1 -15.06 -1.48 8.04
N PRO A 2 -15.29 -2.25 6.94
CA PRO A 2 -14.20 -3.02 6.33
C PRO A 2 -13.23 -2.18 5.49
N VAL A 3 -13.71 -1.09 4.86
CA VAL A 3 -12.86 -0.16 4.08
C VAL A 3 -11.79 0.49 4.96
N VAL A 4 -12.14 0.90 6.18
CA VAL A 4 -11.20 1.54 7.13
C VAL A 4 -10.10 0.56 7.53
N ILE A 5 -10.46 -0.71 7.74
CA ILE A 5 -9.51 -1.78 8.07
C ILE A 5 -8.58 -2.06 6.88
N GLY A 6 -9.12 -2.10 5.65
CA GLY A 6 -8.34 -2.29 4.43
C GLY A 6 -7.37 -1.13 4.14
N VAL A 7 -7.80 0.11 4.38
CA VAL A 7 -6.92 1.28 4.26
C VAL A 7 -5.85 1.27 5.34
N ALA A 8 -6.21 0.98 6.59
CA ALA A 8 -5.26 0.91 7.70
C ALA A 8 -4.21 -0.18 7.47
N SER A 9 -4.60 -1.37 7.00
CA SER A 9 -3.65 -2.45 6.70
C SER A 9 -2.73 -2.11 5.53
N ALA A 10 -3.25 -1.48 4.47
CA ALA A 10 -2.44 -1.02 3.34
C ALA A 10 -1.40 0.03 3.77
N VAL A 11 -1.79 1.01 4.59
CA VAL A 11 -0.88 2.02 5.12
C VAL A 11 0.20 1.38 5.98
N VAL A 12 -0.16 0.45 6.87
CA VAL A 12 0.81 -0.27 7.71
C VAL A 12 1.81 -1.03 6.84
N VAL A 13 1.37 -1.75 5.80
CA VAL A 13 2.26 -2.49 4.90
C VAL A 13 3.18 -1.55 4.13
N ILE A 14 2.67 -0.44 3.60
CA ILE A 14 3.48 0.55 2.87
C ILE A 14 4.58 1.11 3.76
N VAL A 15 4.23 1.49 5.00
CA VAL A 15 5.20 2.00 5.98
C VAL A 15 6.22 0.91 6.31
N LEU A 16 5.79 -0.31 6.61
CA LEU A 16 6.70 -1.40 6.98
C LEU A 16 7.68 -1.72 5.85
N VAL A 17 7.17 -1.85 4.63
CA VAL A 17 7.97 -2.15 3.44
C VAL A 17 8.91 -0.99 3.15
N GLY A 18 8.44 0.26 3.18
CA GLY A 18 9.28 1.45 2.97
C GLY A 18 10.38 1.62 4.02
N THR A 19 10.10 1.26 5.28
CA THR A 19 11.09 1.34 6.37
C THR A 19 12.14 0.24 6.25
N LEU A 20 11.73 -1.00 5.98
CA LEU A 20 12.63 -2.12 5.70
C LEU A 20 13.49 -1.87 4.46
N ALA A 21 12.86 -1.40 3.40
CA ALA A 21 13.48 -0.93 2.17
C ALA A 21 14.60 0.08 2.41
N SER A 22 14.29 1.15 3.15
CA SER A 22 15.25 2.19 3.50
C SER A 22 16.38 1.67 4.39
N ALA A 23 16.10 0.74 5.29
CA ALA A 23 17.09 0.16 6.21
C ALA A 23 18.08 -0.78 5.52
N VAL A 24 17.68 -1.42 4.41
CA VAL A 24 18.55 -2.30 3.61
C VAL A 24 19.52 -1.48 2.72
N GLY A 25 19.38 -0.14 2.68
CA GLY A 25 20.34 0.76 2.03
C GLY A 25 20.39 0.68 0.50
N ASN A 26 19.42 0.02 -0.12
CA ASN A 26 19.52 -0.45 -1.50
C ASN A 26 18.37 -0.02 -2.41
N LEU A 27 17.60 1.00 -2.02
CA LEU A 27 16.50 1.52 -2.82
C LEU A 27 16.74 3.01 -3.03
N GLY A 28 17.05 3.37 -4.28
CA GLY A 28 17.08 4.74 -4.72
C GLY A 28 15.68 5.34 -4.79
N GLU A 29 15.61 6.64 -5.09
CA GLU A 29 14.35 7.39 -5.16
C GLU A 29 13.33 6.74 -6.12
N VAL A 30 13.83 6.08 -7.18
CA VAL A 30 13.01 5.41 -8.19
C VAL A 30 12.32 4.18 -7.59
N GLU A 31 13.03 3.34 -6.84
CA GLU A 31 12.41 2.14 -6.29
C GLU A 31 11.43 2.47 -5.15
N ILE A 32 11.69 3.53 -4.37
CA ILE A 32 10.74 4.05 -3.39
C ILE A 32 9.47 4.53 -4.10
N ALA A 33 9.61 5.29 -5.19
CA ALA A 33 8.48 5.78 -5.97
C ALA A 33 7.64 4.63 -6.56
N VAL A 34 8.29 3.57 -7.05
CA VAL A 34 7.62 2.36 -7.56
C VAL A 34 6.85 1.63 -6.46
N VAL A 35 7.43 1.47 -5.27
CA VAL A 35 6.77 0.82 -4.13
C VAL A 35 5.56 1.63 -3.67
N VAL A 36 5.69 2.96 -3.59
CA VAL A 36 4.56 3.84 -3.25
C VAL A 36 3.44 3.74 -4.28
N LEU A 37 3.76 3.79 -5.57
CA LEU A 37 2.78 3.65 -6.65
C LEU A 37 2.06 2.30 -6.60
N LEU A 38 2.78 1.20 -6.40
CA LEU A 38 2.19 -0.13 -6.26
C LEU A 38 1.29 -0.24 -5.03
N GLY A 39 1.70 0.32 -3.88
CA GLY A 39 0.89 0.38 -2.68
C GLY A 39 -0.42 1.16 -2.89
N LEU A 40 -0.35 2.28 -3.61
CA LEU A 40 -1.51 3.10 -3.97
C LEU A 40 -2.49 2.34 -4.87
N ILE A 41 -1.98 1.68 -5.91
CA ILE A 41 -2.79 0.87 -6.83
C ILE A 41 -3.47 -0.29 -6.09
N ALA A 42 -2.72 -0.99 -5.23
CA ALA A 42 -3.26 -2.09 -4.43
C ALA A 42 -4.35 -1.62 -3.47
N GLY A 43 -4.13 -0.50 -2.78
CA GLY A 43 -5.14 0.11 -1.90
C GLY A 43 -6.41 0.52 -2.64
N VAL A 44 -6.27 1.11 -3.83
CA VAL A 44 -7.41 1.49 -4.68
C VAL A 44 -8.16 0.24 -5.19
N MET A 45 -7.46 -0.78 -5.67
CA MET A 45 -8.10 -2.03 -6.12
C MET A 45 -8.85 -2.72 -4.98
N ALA A 46 -8.26 -2.80 -3.79
CA ALA A 46 -8.93 -3.35 -2.62
C ALA A 46 -10.19 -2.55 -2.26
N GLY A 47 -10.10 -1.21 -2.25
CA GLY A 47 -11.26 -0.34 -2.03
C GLY A 47 -12.37 -0.53 -3.07
N VAL A 48 -12.02 -0.63 -4.35
CA VAL A 48 -12.98 -0.87 -5.45
C VAL A 48 -13.63 -2.25 -5.32
N TRP A 49 -12.87 -3.29 -4.97
CA TRP A 49 -13.40 -4.62 -4.78
C TRP A 49 -14.38 -4.69 -3.60
N GLU A 50 -14.05 -4.04 -2.49
CA GLU A 50 -14.92 -3.92 -1.31
C GLU A 50 -16.25 -3.21 -1.65
N VAL A 51 -16.19 -2.15 -2.46
CA VAL A 51 -17.38 -1.41 -2.93
C VAL A 51 -18.23 -2.27 -3.86
N ARG A 52 -17.61 -3.01 -4.80
CA ARG A 52 -18.30 -3.93 -5.72
C ARG A 52 -19.00 -5.07 -4.99
N ARG A 53 -18.39 -5.62 -3.95
CA ARG A 53 -18.92 -6.77 -3.19
C ARG A 53 -20.16 -6.42 -2.35
N LYS A 54 -20.41 -5.13 -2.12
CA LYS A 54 -21.57 -4.62 -1.37
C LYS A 54 -22.77 -4.24 -2.24
N ARG A 55 -22.64 -4.26 -3.56
CA ARG A 55 -23.76 -4.19 -4.51
C ARG A 55 -24.17 -5.60 -4.91
#